data_AF-A0A944JWA7-F1
#
_entry.id   AF-A0A944JWA7-F1
#
_cell.length_a   1.000
_cell.length_b   1.000
_cell.length_c   1.000
_cell.angle_alpha   90.00
_cell.angle_beta   90.00
_cell.angle_gamma   90.00
#
_symmetry.space_group_name_H-M   'P 1'
#
loop_
_entity.id
_entity.type
_entity.pdbx_description
1 polymer ?
#
loop_
_entity_poly.entity_id
_entity_poly.type
_entity_poly.pdbx_seq_one_letter_code
_entity_poly.pdbx_strand_id
1 'polypeptide(L)'
;MNPNPAGSPQQYPAGGPSPYAGPPGSYAQPQPGGYAQPGAPAPAPAPASAERGKVATALLLVSTVLVGLMAGLFFAFDVSVMPGLAAGDERTYVTAMQNFNSAIDGNGLFGMAFVLALLASAASAIVEFRKGRRVVAIWVGVAAVAYLVVLMITFSVNIPLNNELADAGDAAKLTDFSIVDKFKGTWVSTNIVRTLLCTVALTALSRALVLYGRATR
;
A
#
# COMPACT_ATOMS: atom_id res chain seq x y z
N MET A 1 -67.40 -76.88 28.18
CA MET A 1 -66.59 -76.63 26.98
C MET A 1 -65.18 -76.26 27.42
N ASN A 2 -64.20 -77.04 26.90
CA ASN A 2 -62.73 -76.94 26.83
C ASN A 2 -61.88 -76.01 27.73
N PRO A 3 -60.65 -76.44 28.14
CA PRO A 3 -59.84 -75.85 29.20
C PRO A 3 -58.78 -74.82 28.74
N ASN A 4 -58.20 -74.15 29.76
CA ASN A 4 -56.89 -73.46 29.82
C ASN A 4 -55.71 -74.46 29.55
N PRO A 5 -54.38 -74.14 29.59
CA PRO A 5 -53.62 -72.86 29.65
C PRO A 5 -52.31 -72.81 28.80
N ALA A 6 -51.63 -71.65 28.84
CA ALA A 6 -50.16 -71.39 28.93
C ALA A 6 -49.15 -71.96 27.91
N GLY A 7 -48.19 -71.10 27.51
CA GLY A 7 -46.87 -71.53 27.05
C GLY A 7 -46.06 -70.45 26.32
N SER A 8 -45.14 -69.80 27.03
CA SER A 8 -43.93 -69.16 26.47
C SER A 8 -42.70 -69.99 26.92
N PRO A 9 -41.45 -69.66 26.52
CA PRO A 9 -40.80 -69.82 25.20
C PRO A 9 -39.58 -70.79 25.25
N GLN A 10 -39.12 -71.35 24.12
CA GLN A 10 -37.81 -72.03 24.01
C GLN A 10 -37.12 -71.66 22.68
N GLN A 11 -35.97 -70.96 22.68
CA GLN A 11 -34.59 -71.43 22.87
C GLN A 11 -34.14 -72.50 21.86
N TYR A 12 -33.33 -72.06 20.89
CA TYR A 12 -32.57 -72.89 19.95
C TYR A 12 -31.31 -73.46 20.62
N PRO A 13 -31.01 -74.77 20.50
CA PRO A 13 -29.68 -75.29 20.76
C PRO A 13 -28.85 -75.44 19.49
N ALA A 14 -27.54 -75.28 19.69
CA ALA A 14 -26.47 -75.34 18.73
C ALA A 14 -26.08 -76.76 18.30
N GLY A 15 -25.39 -76.86 17.16
CA GLY A 15 -24.37 -77.89 16.93
C GLY A 15 -24.78 -79.10 16.09
N GLY A 16 -24.50 -79.04 14.78
CA GLY A 16 -24.41 -80.21 13.90
C GLY A 16 -23.54 -79.87 12.68
N PRO A 17 -22.50 -80.64 12.35
CA PRO A 17 -21.57 -80.30 11.27
C PRO A 17 -22.18 -80.47 9.87
N SER A 18 -21.87 -79.53 8.97
CA SER A 18 -22.24 -79.57 7.55
C SER A 18 -21.38 -80.59 6.78
N PRO A 19 -21.95 -81.44 5.91
CA PRO A 19 -21.24 -82.52 5.22
C PRO A 19 -20.36 -82.10 4.02
N TYR A 20 -19.96 -80.82 3.93
CA TYR A 20 -19.23 -80.27 2.77
C TYR A 20 -17.82 -79.74 3.09
N ALA A 21 -17.10 -80.39 4.00
CA ALA A 21 -15.68 -80.08 4.25
C ALA A 21 -14.77 -80.95 3.38
N GLY A 22 -14.36 -80.43 2.22
CA GLY A 22 -13.20 -80.94 1.46
C GLY A 22 -11.89 -80.26 1.90
N PRO A 23 -10.72 -80.93 1.78
CA PRO A 23 -9.44 -80.40 2.24
C PRO A 23 -8.87 -79.28 1.32
N PRO A 24 -7.94 -78.45 1.85
CA PRO A 24 -7.54 -77.18 1.24
C PRO A 24 -6.59 -77.38 0.05
N GLY A 25 -7.03 -76.95 -1.13
CA GLY A 25 -6.25 -76.88 -2.36
C GLY A 25 -6.03 -75.43 -2.77
N SER A 26 -4.77 -75.06 -2.92
CA SER A 26 -4.23 -73.75 -3.29
C SER A 26 -4.87 -73.11 -4.51
N TYR A 27 -5.61 -72.01 -4.30
CA TYR A 27 -5.85 -71.00 -5.32
C TYR A 27 -5.01 -69.78 -4.98
N ALA A 28 -3.86 -69.64 -5.62
CA ALA A 28 -3.12 -68.39 -5.61
C ALA A 28 -4.01 -67.33 -6.29
N GLN A 29 -4.57 -66.41 -5.50
CA GLN A 29 -5.19 -65.21 -6.06
C GLN A 29 -4.09 -64.39 -6.76
N PRO A 30 -4.29 -63.98 -8.03
CA PRO A 30 -3.40 -63.02 -8.66
C PRO A 30 -3.40 -61.73 -7.85
N GLN A 31 -2.24 -61.22 -7.46
CA GLN A 31 -2.15 -59.85 -6.94
C GLN A 31 -2.69 -58.90 -8.02
N PRO A 32 -3.66 -58.03 -7.72
CA PRO A 32 -4.04 -56.97 -8.64
C PRO A 32 -2.80 -56.11 -8.88
N GLY A 33 -2.37 -56.04 -10.15
CA GLY A 33 -1.26 -55.22 -10.58
C GLY A 33 -1.44 -53.79 -10.05
N GLY A 34 -0.36 -53.24 -9.49
CA GLY A 34 -0.33 -51.88 -8.98
C GLY A 34 -0.68 -50.89 -10.09
N TYR A 35 -1.90 -50.38 -10.06
CA TYR A 35 -2.23 -49.14 -10.75
C TYR A 35 -1.43 -48.04 -10.04
N ALA A 36 -0.36 -47.56 -10.66
CA ALA A 36 0.29 -46.34 -10.24
C ALA A 36 -0.79 -45.25 -10.16
N GLN A 37 -1.02 -44.68 -8.97
CA GLN A 37 -1.88 -43.52 -8.83
C GLN A 37 -1.37 -42.45 -9.81
N PRO A 38 -2.23 -41.89 -10.69
CA PRO A 38 -1.88 -40.70 -11.43
C PRO A 38 -1.44 -39.65 -10.41
N GLY A 39 -0.21 -39.15 -10.54
CA GLY A 39 0.33 -38.13 -9.64
C GLY A 39 -0.67 -37.01 -9.48
N ALA A 40 -0.91 -36.62 -8.22
CA ALA A 40 -1.86 -35.56 -7.90
C ALA A 40 -1.64 -34.37 -8.85
N PRO A 41 -2.69 -33.79 -9.45
CA PRO A 41 -2.54 -32.62 -10.32
C PRO A 41 -1.73 -31.55 -9.60
N ALA A 42 -0.77 -30.94 -10.30
CA ALA A 42 -0.04 -29.80 -9.75
C ALA A 42 -1.04 -28.77 -9.20
N PRO A 43 -0.79 -28.17 -8.02
CA PRO A 43 -1.72 -27.23 -7.42
C PRO A 43 -2.04 -26.10 -8.41
N ALA A 44 -3.33 -25.84 -8.62
CA ALA A 44 -3.78 -24.81 -9.55
C ALA A 44 -3.11 -23.46 -9.20
N PRO A 45 -2.68 -22.67 -10.20
CA PRO A 45 -2.14 -21.35 -9.94
C PRO A 45 -3.14 -20.54 -9.13
N ALA A 46 -2.65 -19.81 -8.10
CA ALA A 46 -3.51 -19.04 -7.21
C ALA A 46 -4.44 -18.13 -8.03
N PRO A 47 -5.73 -18.02 -7.67
CA PRO A 47 -6.69 -17.29 -8.48
C PRO A 47 -6.27 -15.81 -8.56
N ALA A 48 -6.32 -15.22 -9.76
CA ALA A 48 -5.95 -13.84 -10.05
C ALA A 48 -6.68 -12.77 -9.20
N SER A 49 -7.66 -13.18 -8.37
CA SER A 49 -8.30 -12.35 -7.34
C SER A 49 -7.40 -12.10 -6.13
N ALA A 50 -6.61 -13.08 -5.71
CA ALA A 50 -5.71 -12.98 -4.55
C ALA A 50 -4.53 -12.04 -4.83
N GLU A 51 -3.91 -12.15 -6.01
CA GLU A 51 -2.85 -11.22 -6.43
C GLU A 51 -3.35 -9.78 -6.58
N ARG A 52 -4.55 -9.60 -7.15
CA ARG A 52 -5.16 -8.26 -7.26
C ARG A 52 -5.41 -7.63 -5.89
N GLY A 53 -5.71 -8.41 -4.85
CA GLY A 53 -5.81 -7.93 -3.46
C GLY A 53 -4.50 -7.35 -2.95
N LYS A 54 -3.38 -8.03 -3.20
CA LYS A 54 -2.02 -7.59 -2.80
C LYS A 54 -1.63 -6.27 -3.47
N VAL A 55 -1.95 -6.09 -4.75
CA VAL A 55 -1.64 -4.86 -5.50
C VAL A 55 -2.35 -3.63 -4.91
N ALA A 56 -3.63 -3.74 -4.57
CA ALA A 56 -4.39 -2.64 -3.96
C ALA A 56 -3.79 -2.21 -2.61
N THR A 57 -3.46 -3.19 -1.76
CA THR A 57 -2.78 -2.94 -0.48
C THR A 57 -1.42 -2.29 -0.68
N ALA A 58 -0.61 -2.80 -1.61
CA ALA A 58 0.72 -2.23 -1.90
C ALA A 58 0.63 -0.78 -2.38
N LEU A 59 -0.28 -0.46 -3.31
CA LEU A 59 -0.47 0.90 -3.80
C LEU A 59 -0.91 1.86 -2.70
N LEU A 60 -1.85 1.47 -1.83
CA LEU A 60 -2.28 2.27 -0.68
C LEU A 60 -1.14 2.52 0.30
N LEU A 61 -0.34 1.50 0.61
CA LEU A 61 0.79 1.65 1.53
C LEU A 61 1.89 2.53 0.94
N VAL A 62 2.29 2.27 -0.31
CA VAL A 62 3.33 3.06 -1.00
C VAL A 62 2.91 4.52 -1.14
N SER A 63 1.68 4.79 -1.58
CA SER A 63 1.17 6.17 -1.65
C SER A 63 1.18 6.86 -0.27
N THR A 64 0.71 6.19 0.77
CA THR A 64 0.68 6.75 2.14
C THR A 64 2.09 7.09 2.63
N VAL A 65 3.05 6.18 2.46
CA VAL A 65 4.44 6.39 2.89
C VAL A 65 5.08 7.54 2.12
N LEU A 66 4.97 7.55 0.78
CA LEU A 66 5.60 8.58 -0.03
C LEU A 66 4.99 9.96 0.22
N VAL A 67 3.66 10.08 0.31
CA VAL A 67 3.01 11.35 0.67
C VAL A 67 3.37 11.76 2.10
N GLY A 68 3.50 10.81 3.03
CA GLY A 68 3.95 11.06 4.39
C GLY A 68 5.37 11.62 4.47
N LEU A 69 6.30 11.09 3.66
CA LEU A 69 7.66 11.63 3.55
C LEU A 69 7.65 13.09 3.06
N MET A 70 6.81 13.41 2.07
CA MET A 70 6.70 14.77 1.55
C MET A 70 6.02 15.73 2.53
N ALA A 71 4.98 15.28 3.22
CA ALA A 71 4.34 16.04 4.30
C ALA A 71 5.37 16.37 5.41
N GLY A 72 6.15 15.38 5.83
CA GLY A 72 7.20 15.57 6.84
C GLY A 72 8.30 16.52 6.37
N LEU A 73 8.73 16.40 5.11
CA LEU A 73 9.74 17.29 4.53
C LEU A 73 9.26 18.75 4.52
N PHE A 74 8.09 19.03 3.96
CA PHE A 74 7.58 20.41 3.89
C PHE A 74 7.30 20.98 5.27
N PHE A 75 6.74 20.18 6.18
CA PHE A 75 6.50 20.57 7.56
C PHE A 75 7.80 20.94 8.29
N ALA A 76 8.85 20.13 8.16
CA ALA A 76 10.16 20.44 8.75
C ALA A 76 10.71 21.78 8.25
N PHE A 77 10.53 22.08 6.96
CA PHE A 77 10.94 23.38 6.43
C PHE A 77 10.15 24.55 7.03
N ASP A 78 8.84 24.40 7.20
CA ASP A 78 8.00 25.46 7.77
C ASP A 78 8.31 25.74 9.24
N VAL A 79 8.53 24.71 10.05
CA VAL A 79 8.59 24.87 11.51
C VAL A 79 10.00 25.02 12.08
N SER A 80 11.03 24.57 11.36
CA SER A 80 12.41 24.63 11.87
C SER A 80 13.41 25.21 10.88
N VAL A 81 13.48 24.71 9.65
CA VAL A 81 14.55 25.12 8.71
C VAL A 81 14.42 26.60 8.33
N MET A 82 13.27 27.02 7.79
CA MET A 82 13.09 28.39 7.33
C MET A 82 13.11 29.41 8.47
N PRO A 83 12.44 29.18 9.62
CA PRO A 83 12.59 30.07 10.78
C PRO A 83 14.02 30.14 11.30
N GLY A 84 14.74 29.01 11.34
CA GLY A 84 16.13 28.96 11.78
C GLY A 84 17.07 29.76 10.86
N LEU A 85 16.91 29.62 9.54
CA LEU A 85 17.67 30.40 8.57
C LEU A 85 17.31 31.89 8.64
N ALA A 86 16.04 32.22 8.85
CA ALA A 86 15.58 33.61 8.96
C ALA A 86 16.10 34.34 10.21
N ALA A 87 16.51 33.60 11.25
CA ALA A 87 17.15 34.16 12.43
C ALA A 87 18.65 34.49 12.23
N GLY A 88 19.25 34.02 11.13
CA GLY A 88 20.63 34.32 10.75
C GLY A 88 20.75 35.49 9.77
N ASP A 89 21.96 35.70 9.25
CA ASP A 89 22.22 36.71 8.21
C ASP A 89 21.77 36.25 6.81
N GLU A 90 21.58 37.22 5.91
CA GLU A 90 21.07 36.99 4.57
C GLU A 90 22.01 36.16 3.69
N ARG A 91 23.34 36.28 3.87
CA ARG A 91 24.28 35.51 3.06
C ARG A 91 24.21 34.04 3.43
N THR A 92 24.19 33.73 4.73
CA THR A 92 24.01 32.37 5.22
C THR A 92 22.69 31.78 4.75
N TYR A 93 21.59 32.55 4.78
CA TYR A 93 20.30 32.13 4.23
C TYR A 93 20.41 31.74 2.75
N VAL A 94 20.98 32.61 1.91
CA VAL A 94 21.09 32.37 0.46
C VAL A 94 21.97 31.16 0.18
N THR A 95 23.15 31.08 0.78
CA THR A 95 24.07 29.95 0.60
C THR A 95 23.41 28.63 1.00
N ALA A 96 22.72 28.60 2.15
CA ALA A 96 22.04 27.39 2.60
C ALA A 96 20.91 26.99 1.64
N MET A 97 20.06 27.93 1.23
CA MET A 97 18.95 27.65 0.31
C MET A 97 19.43 27.20 -1.07
N GLN A 98 20.46 27.83 -1.65
CA GLN A 98 21.06 27.37 -2.91
C GLN A 98 21.58 25.93 -2.79
N ASN A 99 22.26 25.61 -1.70
CA ASN A 99 22.77 24.26 -1.45
C ASN A 99 21.65 23.23 -1.26
N PHE A 100 20.60 23.56 -0.49
CA PHE A 100 19.45 22.67 -0.30
C PHE A 100 18.70 22.42 -1.60
N ASN A 101 18.44 23.46 -2.38
CA ASN A 101 17.77 23.34 -3.68
C ASN A 101 18.59 22.46 -4.63
N SER A 102 19.89 22.72 -4.77
CA SER A 102 20.79 21.92 -5.62
C SER A 102 20.84 20.45 -5.18
N ALA A 103 20.92 20.20 -3.87
CA ALA A 103 20.93 18.84 -3.32
C ALA A 103 19.61 18.08 -3.53
N ILE A 104 18.48 18.79 -3.65
CA ILE A 104 17.15 18.20 -3.90
C ILE A 104 16.95 17.98 -5.40
N ASP A 105 17.19 19.00 -6.23
CA ASP A 105 16.92 18.97 -7.68
C ASP A 105 17.83 17.97 -8.40
N GLY A 106 19.07 17.81 -7.92
CA GLY A 106 20.01 16.81 -8.43
C GLY A 106 19.77 15.38 -7.93
N ASN A 107 18.80 15.15 -7.03
CA ASN A 107 18.61 13.86 -6.37
C ASN A 107 17.51 13.03 -7.04
N GLY A 108 17.93 12.04 -7.84
CA GLY A 108 17.02 11.13 -8.53
C GLY A 108 16.10 10.32 -7.60
N LEU A 109 16.54 10.00 -6.36
CA LEU A 109 15.69 9.31 -5.38
C LEU A 109 14.55 10.21 -4.89
N PHE A 110 14.84 11.48 -4.62
CA PHE A 110 13.81 12.47 -4.27
C PHE A 110 12.82 12.64 -5.42
N GLY A 111 13.31 12.91 -6.64
CA GLY A 111 12.44 13.09 -7.81
C GLY A 111 11.54 11.87 -8.07
N MET A 112 12.11 10.66 -7.95
CA MET A 112 11.34 9.42 -8.06
C MET A 112 10.26 9.33 -6.97
N ALA A 113 10.61 9.54 -5.70
CA ALA A 113 9.65 9.49 -4.60
C ALA A 113 8.54 10.54 -4.78
N PHE A 114 8.90 11.75 -5.22
CA PHE A 114 7.99 12.88 -5.38
C PHE A 114 6.95 12.64 -6.46
N VAL A 115 7.34 12.10 -7.62
CA VAL A 115 6.42 11.76 -8.70
C VAL A 115 5.65 10.47 -8.41
N LEU A 116 6.32 9.45 -7.87
CA LEU A 116 5.71 8.15 -7.58
C LEU A 116 4.60 8.26 -6.53
N ALA A 117 4.69 9.21 -5.59
CA ALA A 117 3.61 9.51 -4.66
C ALA A 117 2.28 9.82 -5.37
N LEU A 118 2.31 10.66 -6.42
CA LEU A 118 1.13 10.97 -7.21
C LEU A 118 0.66 9.77 -8.01
N LEU A 119 1.58 9.10 -8.73
CA LEU A 119 1.24 7.98 -9.59
C LEU A 119 0.65 6.81 -8.81
N ALA A 120 1.22 6.48 -7.65
CA ALA A 120 0.71 5.44 -6.76
C ALA A 120 -0.67 5.81 -6.20
N SER A 121 -0.89 7.06 -5.81
CA SER A 121 -2.19 7.54 -5.32
C SER A 121 -3.26 7.47 -6.42
N ALA A 122 -2.96 7.94 -7.63
CA ALA A 122 -3.88 7.90 -8.76
C ALA A 122 -4.20 6.45 -9.18
N ALA A 123 -3.18 5.60 -9.29
CA ALA A 123 -3.36 4.18 -9.60
C ALA A 123 -4.20 3.48 -8.52
N SER A 124 -3.95 3.78 -7.25
CA SER A 124 -4.75 3.27 -6.13
C SER A 124 -6.22 3.68 -6.28
N ALA A 125 -6.52 4.96 -6.51
CA ALA A 125 -7.90 5.43 -6.69
C ALA A 125 -8.63 4.69 -7.83
N ILE A 126 -7.95 4.48 -8.96
CA ILE A 126 -8.51 3.75 -10.12
C ILE A 126 -8.78 2.28 -9.74
N VAL A 127 -7.82 1.61 -9.10
CA VAL A 127 -7.96 0.20 -8.69
C VAL A 127 -9.11 0.02 -7.70
N GLU A 128 -9.22 0.93 -6.72
CA GLU A 128 -10.28 0.91 -5.72
C GLU A 128 -11.67 1.13 -6.36
N PHE A 129 -11.76 2.08 -7.31
CA PHE A 129 -12.98 2.35 -8.06
C PHE A 129 -13.42 1.14 -8.88
N ARG A 130 -12.50 0.53 -9.65
CA ARG A 130 -12.78 -0.64 -10.50
C ARG A 130 -13.21 -1.87 -9.70
N LYS A 131 -12.80 -1.97 -8.44
CA LYS A 131 -13.21 -3.04 -7.54
C LYS A 131 -14.48 -2.71 -6.72
N GLY A 132 -15.18 -1.63 -7.05
CA GLY A 132 -16.45 -1.26 -6.42
C GLY A 132 -16.33 -0.60 -5.05
N ARG A 133 -15.12 -0.38 -4.53
CA ARG A 133 -14.90 0.27 -3.22
C ARG A 133 -14.94 1.80 -3.38
N ARG A 134 -16.11 2.32 -3.80
CA ARG A 134 -16.30 3.73 -4.17
C ARG A 134 -15.88 4.72 -3.08
N VAL A 135 -16.21 4.43 -1.82
CA VAL A 135 -15.85 5.32 -0.70
C VAL A 135 -14.33 5.39 -0.51
N VAL A 136 -13.63 4.25 -0.59
CA VAL A 136 -12.15 4.22 -0.53
C VAL A 136 -11.58 5.02 -1.70
N ALA A 137 -12.07 4.77 -2.92
CA ALA A 137 -11.62 5.45 -4.13
C ALA A 137 -11.79 6.98 -4.04
N ILE A 138 -12.87 7.48 -3.45
CA ILE A 138 -13.09 8.92 -3.24
C ILE A 138 -12.01 9.51 -2.33
N TRP A 139 -11.73 8.89 -1.19
CA TRP A 139 -10.69 9.38 -0.26
C TRP A 139 -9.30 9.36 -0.90
N VAL A 140 -8.94 8.28 -1.61
CA VAL A 140 -7.67 8.22 -2.33
C VAL A 140 -7.63 9.24 -3.47
N GLY A 141 -8.75 9.47 -4.15
CA GLY A 141 -8.88 10.50 -5.19
C GLY A 141 -8.66 11.91 -4.65
N VAL A 142 -9.23 12.23 -3.48
CA VAL A 142 -8.97 13.51 -2.78
C VAL A 142 -7.48 13.67 -2.49
N ALA A 143 -6.81 12.61 -2.02
CA ALA A 143 -5.37 12.65 -1.79
C ALA A 143 -4.57 12.89 -3.07
N ALA A 144 -4.90 12.19 -4.15
CA ALA A 144 -4.24 12.35 -5.44
C ALA A 144 -4.41 13.77 -6.00
N VAL A 145 -5.60 14.36 -5.88
CA VAL A 145 -5.86 15.74 -6.32
C VAL A 145 -5.12 16.75 -5.46
N ALA A 146 -5.19 16.63 -4.12
CA ALA A 146 -4.47 17.53 -3.23
C ALA A 146 -2.96 17.49 -3.50
N TYR A 147 -2.39 16.29 -3.68
CA TYR A 147 -0.98 16.12 -3.99
C TYR A 147 -0.62 16.58 -5.42
N LEU A 148 -1.51 16.45 -6.40
CA LEU A 148 -1.32 17.07 -7.72
C LEU A 148 -1.19 18.59 -7.61
N VAL A 149 -1.99 19.24 -6.76
CA VAL A 149 -1.86 20.69 -6.52
C VAL A 149 -0.51 21.03 -5.89
N VAL A 150 0.02 20.19 -5.00
CA VAL A 150 1.39 20.34 -4.46
C VAL A 150 2.44 20.31 -5.58
N LEU A 151 2.32 19.39 -6.54
CA LEU A 151 3.21 19.34 -7.70
C LEU A 151 3.07 20.61 -8.54
N MET A 152 1.85 21.06 -8.83
CA MET A 152 1.63 22.27 -9.60
C MET A 152 2.30 23.48 -8.93
N ILE A 153 2.11 23.69 -7.62
CA ILE A 153 2.76 24.77 -6.87
C ILE A 153 4.30 24.62 -6.94
N THR A 154 4.80 23.40 -6.77
CA THR A 154 6.25 23.14 -6.78
C THR A 154 6.87 23.47 -8.14
N PHE A 155 6.30 22.99 -9.23
CA PHE A 155 6.85 23.22 -10.58
C PHE A 155 6.62 24.63 -11.11
N SER A 156 5.50 25.28 -10.75
CA SER A 156 5.15 26.60 -11.29
C SER A 156 5.62 27.77 -10.43
N VAL A 157 5.91 27.54 -9.14
CA VAL A 157 6.33 28.61 -8.22
C VAL A 157 7.66 28.29 -7.57
N ASN A 158 7.79 27.19 -6.83
CA ASN A 158 8.98 26.97 -6.01
C ASN A 158 10.24 26.69 -6.83
N ILE A 159 10.16 25.85 -7.87
CA ILE A 159 11.31 25.56 -8.73
C ILE A 159 11.77 26.82 -9.48
N PRO A 160 10.90 27.61 -10.15
CA PRO A 160 11.30 28.88 -10.74
C PRO A 160 11.95 29.83 -9.73
N LEU A 161 11.36 29.96 -8.54
CA LEU A 161 11.89 30.82 -7.49
C LEU A 161 13.25 30.33 -6.95
N ASN A 162 13.44 29.02 -6.87
CA ASN A 162 14.72 28.39 -6.51
C ASN A 162 15.79 28.67 -7.58
N ASN A 163 15.42 28.63 -8.86
CA ASN A 163 16.31 28.95 -9.97
C ASN A 163 16.69 30.43 -9.98
N GLU A 164 15.73 31.35 -9.75
CA GLU A 164 16.03 32.78 -9.58
C GLU A 164 17.05 33.03 -8.47
N LEU A 165 16.92 32.31 -7.34
CA LEU A 165 17.88 32.42 -6.24
C LEU A 165 19.25 31.83 -6.60
N ALA A 166 19.31 30.75 -7.39
CA ALA A 166 20.56 30.20 -7.88
C ALA A 166 21.27 31.15 -8.87
N ASP A 167 20.50 31.76 -9.77
CA ASP A 167 20.99 32.70 -10.79
C ASP A 167 21.49 34.03 -10.19
N ALA A 168 21.10 34.35 -8.95
CA ALA A 168 21.68 35.46 -8.18
C ALA A 168 23.19 35.28 -7.91
N GLY A 169 23.71 34.05 -8.07
CA GLY A 169 25.14 33.76 -7.99
C GLY A 169 25.68 33.66 -6.58
N ASP A 170 26.98 33.92 -6.44
CA ASP A 170 27.71 33.77 -5.18
C ASP A 170 27.19 34.73 -4.09
N ALA A 171 26.64 34.16 -3.02
CA ALA A 171 26.11 34.90 -1.88
C ALA A 171 27.12 35.86 -1.24
N ALA A 172 28.43 35.60 -1.34
CA ALA A 172 29.47 36.51 -0.83
C ALA A 172 29.61 37.79 -1.67
N LYS A 173 29.14 37.77 -2.91
CA LYS A 173 29.21 38.90 -3.85
C LYS A 173 27.90 39.68 -3.96
N LEU A 174 26.82 39.16 -3.36
CA LEU A 174 25.55 39.88 -3.31
C LEU A 174 25.67 41.17 -2.51
N THR A 175 25.10 42.23 -3.08
CA THR A 175 25.03 43.58 -2.51
C THR A 175 23.60 44.08 -2.35
N ASP A 176 22.65 43.50 -3.11
CA ASP A 176 21.22 43.75 -3.00
C ASP A 176 20.51 42.49 -2.47
N PHE A 177 19.89 42.62 -1.30
CA PHE A 177 19.16 41.54 -0.63
C PHE A 177 17.64 41.63 -0.81
N SER A 178 17.13 42.61 -1.56
CA SER A 178 15.69 42.72 -1.84
C SER A 178 15.13 41.49 -2.57
N ILE A 179 15.95 40.84 -3.40
CA ILE A 179 15.64 39.56 -4.05
C ILE A 179 15.41 38.45 -3.02
N VAL A 180 16.16 38.46 -1.92
CA VAL A 180 16.08 37.47 -0.84
C VAL A 180 14.80 37.65 -0.03
N ASP A 181 14.38 38.89 0.21
CA ASP A 181 13.13 39.17 0.94
C ASP A 181 11.90 38.74 0.13
N LYS A 182 11.88 39.03 -1.18
CA LYS A 182 10.83 38.54 -2.09
C LYS A 182 10.81 37.01 -2.14
N PHE A 183 12.00 36.40 -2.21
CA PHE A 183 12.16 34.94 -2.15
C PHE A 183 11.57 34.38 -0.86
N LYS A 184 11.99 34.89 0.31
CA LYS A 184 11.52 34.45 1.64
C LYS A 184 10.00 34.46 1.72
N GLY A 185 9.37 35.60 1.41
CA GLY A 185 7.92 35.76 1.54
C GLY A 185 7.14 34.76 0.67
N THR A 186 7.50 34.66 -0.62
CA THR A 186 6.81 33.79 -1.57
C THR A 186 7.08 32.32 -1.30
N TRP A 187 8.34 31.97 -1.02
CA TRP A 187 8.75 30.59 -0.79
C TRP A 187 8.11 30.02 0.48
N VAL A 188 8.16 30.76 1.60
CA VAL A 188 7.56 30.32 2.88
C VAL A 188 6.05 30.17 2.74
N SER A 189 5.37 31.16 2.16
CA SER A 189 3.91 31.12 2.02
C SER A 189 3.46 29.94 1.16
N THR A 190 4.15 29.68 0.05
CA THR A 190 3.83 28.54 -0.82
C THR A 190 4.21 27.20 -0.20
N ASN A 191 5.28 27.12 0.60
CA ASN A 191 5.63 25.91 1.32
C ASN A 191 4.59 25.54 2.39
N ILE A 192 4.07 26.52 3.13
CA ILE A 192 2.96 26.31 4.07
C ILE A 192 1.74 25.70 3.35
N VAL A 193 1.38 26.23 2.17
CA VAL A 193 0.29 25.66 1.37
C VAL A 193 0.58 24.22 0.96
N ARG A 194 1.82 23.91 0.54
CA ARG A 194 2.23 22.54 0.22
C ARG A 194 2.14 21.61 1.43
N THR A 195 2.57 22.07 2.61
CA THR A 195 2.45 21.33 3.88
C THR A 195 0.99 21.00 4.19
N LEU A 196 0.10 21.99 4.10
CA LEU A 196 -1.34 21.80 4.36
C LEU A 196 -1.95 20.79 3.38
N LEU A 197 -1.67 20.93 2.08
CA LEU A 197 -2.18 20.01 1.05
C LEU A 197 -1.64 18.58 1.20
N CYS A 198 -0.34 18.42 1.50
CA CYS A 198 0.26 17.12 1.80
C CYS A 198 -0.34 16.50 3.07
N THR A 199 -0.62 17.30 4.09
CA THR A 199 -1.26 16.83 5.33
C THR A 199 -2.71 16.37 5.07
N VAL A 200 -3.46 17.10 4.25
CA VAL A 200 -4.79 16.68 3.78
C VAL A 200 -4.70 15.37 3.00
N ALA A 201 -3.75 15.26 2.07
CA ALA A 201 -3.54 14.05 1.29
C ALA A 201 -3.19 12.84 2.17
N LEU A 202 -2.27 13.02 3.13
CA LEU A 202 -1.89 11.98 4.09
C LEU A 202 -3.07 11.55 4.96
N THR A 203 -3.87 12.50 5.44
CA THR A 203 -5.07 12.23 6.25
C THR A 203 -6.10 11.44 5.43
N ALA A 204 -6.30 11.83 4.17
CA ALA A 204 -7.21 11.14 3.26
C ALA A 204 -6.75 9.71 2.94
N LEU A 205 -5.45 9.49 2.71
CA LEU A 205 -4.86 8.17 2.52
C LEU A 205 -4.96 7.29 3.79
N SER A 206 -4.71 7.88 4.95
CA SER A 206 -4.86 7.20 6.25
C SER A 206 -6.32 6.79 6.48
N ARG A 207 -7.28 7.66 6.14
CA ARG A 207 -8.70 7.34 6.18
C ARG A 207 -9.05 6.22 5.19
N ALA A 208 -8.51 6.27 3.98
CA ALA A 208 -8.70 5.23 2.98
C ALA A 208 -8.17 3.87 3.46
N LEU A 209 -7.00 3.81 4.11
CA LEU A 209 -6.45 2.57 4.69
C LEU A 209 -7.39 1.95 5.74
N VAL A 210 -7.95 2.77 6.64
CA VAL A 210 -8.92 2.30 7.65
C VAL A 210 -10.18 1.75 6.99
N LEU A 211 -10.71 2.43 5.98
CA LEU A 211 -11.91 2.00 5.26
C LEU A 211 -11.66 0.74 4.42
N TYR A 212 -10.50 0.67 3.76
CA TYR A 212 -10.07 -0.49 2.99
C TYR A 212 -9.99 -1.73 3.89
N GLY A 213 -9.33 -1.62 5.05
CA GLY A 213 -9.23 -2.73 6.01
C GLY A 213 -10.58 -3.19 6.56
N ARG A 214 -11.61 -2.34 6.59
CA ARG A 214 -12.99 -2.76 6.94
C ARG A 214 -13.71 -3.44 5.78
N ALA A 215 -13.43 -3.03 4.55
CA ALA A 215 -14.08 -3.54 3.35
C ALA A 215 -13.48 -4.87 2.85
N THR A 216 -12.30 -5.27 3.34
CA THR A 216 -11.60 -6.49 2.92
C THR A 216 -11.39 -7.50 4.06
N ARG A 217 -12.05 -7.30 5.20
CA ARG A 217 -12.15 -8.30 6.28
C ARG A 217 -13.29 -9.28 6.01
#